data_AF-A0A7C8ZE04-F1
#
_entry.id   AF-A0A7C8ZE04-F1
#
_cell.length_a   1.000
_cell.length_b   1.000
_cell.length_c   1.000
_cell.angle_alpha   90.00
_cell.angle_beta   90.00
_cell.angle_gamma   90.00
#
_symmetry.space_group_name_H-M   'P 1'
#
loop_
_entity.id
_entity.type
_entity.pdbx_description
1 polymer ?
#
loop_
_entity_poly.entity_id
_entity_poly.type
_entity_poly.pdbx_seq_one_letter_code
_entity_poly.pdbx_strand_id
1 'polypeptide(L)'
;MRMPPVLPHWYLYLCLLCVHLLLLVFTGVCSWHTSGHNDTEIWVRNIAVRTPGDNIKNKILRYEENSGSISLSADMVSCEDLQGVGSFDTTCLLSSNVYLSSSIYALGAGNLEILPHVSIACPIKDCSISLNLSGNVKLGSDAAIIAGSVVIAAHSLSVGHNSSISTTSLGGNPPAQTSGTPVGFE
;
A
#
# COMPACT_ATOMS: atom_id res chain seq x y z
N MET A 1 7.95 -43.19 -59.47
CA MET A 1 8.52 -41.84 -59.24
C MET A 1 7.45 -41.00 -58.55
N ARG A 2 7.58 -40.74 -57.25
CA ARG A 2 6.68 -39.85 -56.49
C ARG A 2 7.32 -38.46 -56.47
N MET A 3 6.72 -37.51 -57.17
CA MET A 3 7.10 -36.10 -57.10
C MET A 3 6.56 -35.52 -55.79
N PRO A 4 7.36 -34.78 -55.00
CA PRO A 4 6.85 -34.09 -53.83
C PRO A 4 5.95 -32.91 -54.26
N PRO A 5 4.91 -32.58 -53.48
CA PRO A 5 4.04 -31.45 -53.81
C PRO A 5 4.83 -30.16 -53.63
N VAL A 6 5.06 -29.46 -54.73
CA VAL A 6 5.67 -28.13 -54.74
C VAL A 6 4.60 -27.17 -54.21
N LEU A 7 4.66 -26.85 -52.91
CA LEU A 7 3.81 -25.82 -52.33
C LEU A 7 4.11 -24.50 -53.08
N PRO A 8 3.13 -23.86 -53.70
CA PRO A 8 3.40 -22.72 -54.55
C PRO A 8 3.76 -21.50 -53.67
N HIS A 9 4.86 -20.83 -54.01
CA HIS A 9 5.47 -19.72 -53.26
C HIS A 9 4.49 -18.61 -52.82
N TRP A 10 3.37 -18.43 -53.55
CA TRP A 10 2.33 -17.46 -53.21
C TRP A 10 1.66 -17.77 -51.86
N TYR A 11 1.57 -19.05 -51.47
CA TYR A 11 0.93 -19.46 -50.22
C TYR A 11 1.78 -19.07 -49.00
N LEU A 12 3.10 -19.21 -49.12
CA LEU A 12 4.04 -18.75 -48.08
C LEU A 12 3.98 -17.22 -47.92
N TYR A 13 3.86 -16.49 -49.02
CA TYR A 13 3.73 -15.04 -48.99
C TYR A 13 2.41 -14.58 -48.38
N LEU A 14 1.31 -15.28 -48.70
CA LEU A 14 -0.01 -15.03 -48.11
C LEU A 14 -0.03 -15.34 -46.60
N CYS A 15 0.64 -16.41 -46.16
CA CYS A 15 0.79 -16.73 -44.74
C CYS A 15 1.61 -15.66 -44.00
N LEU A 16 2.73 -15.19 -44.57
CA LEU A 16 3.54 -14.12 -43.97
C LEU A 16 2.77 -12.80 -43.83
N LEU A 17 2.00 -12.43 -44.86
CA LEU A 17 1.12 -11.26 -44.81
C LEU A 17 0.01 -11.40 -43.76
N CYS A 18 -0.61 -12.58 -43.64
CA CYS A 18 -1.61 -12.86 -42.61
C CYS A 18 -1.03 -12.77 -41.19
N VAL A 19 0.18 -13.28 -40.97
CA VAL A 19 0.85 -13.20 -39.65
C VAL A 19 1.20 -11.76 -39.30
N HIS A 20 1.66 -10.96 -40.27
CA HIS A 20 1.89 -9.52 -40.06
C HIS A 20 0.61 -8.74 -39.78
N LEU A 21 -0.48 -9.02 -40.51
CA LEU A 21 -1.78 -8.39 -40.24
C LEU A 21 -2.31 -8.75 -38.84
N LEU A 22 -2.16 -10.01 -38.42
CA LEU A 22 -2.57 -10.46 -37.09
C LEU A 22 -1.73 -9.82 -35.98
N LEU A 23 -0.40 -9.71 -36.16
CA LEU A 23 0.48 -9.02 -35.21
C LEU A 23 0.10 -7.53 -35.02
N LEU A 24 -0.26 -6.83 -36.10
CA LEU A 24 -0.72 -5.43 -36.02
C LEU A 24 -2.06 -5.30 -35.26
N VAL A 25 -2.95 -6.29 -35.39
CA VAL A 25 -4.22 -6.33 -34.65
C VAL A 25 -3.99 -6.63 -33.16
N PHE A 26 -3.04 -7.52 -32.83
CA PHE A 26 -2.70 -7.83 -31.43
C PHE A 26 -1.98 -6.68 -30.71
N THR A 27 -1.22 -5.84 -31.41
CA THR A 27 -0.64 -4.62 -30.81
C THR A 27 -1.64 -3.47 -30.69
N GLY A 28 -2.83 -3.60 -31.28
CA GLY A 28 -3.85 -2.54 -31.35
C GLY A 28 -4.99 -2.65 -30.33
N VAL A 29 -5.10 -3.73 -29.54
CA VAL A 29 -6.20 -3.92 -28.58
C VAL A 29 -5.67 -4.38 -27.22
N CYS A 30 -5.13 -3.40 -26.48
CA CYS A 30 -5.32 -3.24 -25.03
C CYS A 30 -5.00 -1.78 -24.66
N SER A 31 -5.68 -0.82 -25.29
CA SER A 31 -5.92 0.49 -24.66
C SER A 31 -6.99 0.29 -23.59
N TRP A 32 -6.59 -0.30 -22.46
CA TRP A 32 -7.39 -0.17 -21.25
C TRP A 32 -7.31 1.28 -20.80
N HIS A 33 -8.47 1.86 -20.59
CA HIS A 33 -8.70 3.23 -20.14
C HIS A 33 -7.69 3.64 -19.05
N THR A 34 -6.75 4.51 -19.41
CA THR A 34 -6.23 5.49 -18.46
C THR A 34 -7.42 6.41 -18.13
N SER A 35 -8.12 6.10 -17.03
CA SER A 35 -8.96 7.09 -16.36
C SER A 35 -8.02 8.13 -15.76
N GLY A 36 -7.60 9.08 -16.59
CA GLY A 36 -6.96 10.30 -16.15
C GLY A 36 -7.99 11.14 -15.38
N HIS A 37 -8.12 10.87 -14.09
CA HIS A 37 -8.68 11.85 -13.16
C HIS A 37 -7.53 12.75 -12.73
N ASN A 38 -7.38 13.88 -13.41
CA ASN A 38 -6.58 14.99 -12.94
C ASN A 38 -7.30 15.62 -11.73
N ASP A 39 -7.18 14.98 -10.57
CA ASP A 39 -7.35 15.65 -9.28
C ASP A 39 -5.98 15.93 -8.69
N THR A 40 -5.30 16.89 -9.32
CA THR A 40 -4.47 17.81 -8.56
C THR A 40 -5.40 18.55 -7.59
N GLU A 41 -5.48 18.10 -6.34
CA GLU A 41 -5.75 18.88 -5.11
C GLU A 41 -6.02 17.91 -3.93
N ILE A 42 -4.98 17.29 -3.36
CA ILE A 42 -5.05 16.79 -1.97
C ILE A 42 -3.76 17.20 -1.23
N TRP A 43 -3.98 18.08 -0.26
CA TRP A 43 -3.10 18.78 0.67
C TRP A 43 -1.84 18.03 1.14
N VAL A 44 -0.73 18.22 0.43
CA VAL A 44 0.62 17.94 0.96
C VAL A 44 1.08 19.19 1.73
N ARG A 45 0.82 19.25 3.04
CA ARG A 45 1.60 20.12 3.93
C ARG A 45 2.69 19.30 4.64
N ASN A 46 3.87 19.34 4.01
CA ASN A 46 5.22 19.22 4.58
C ASN A 46 5.57 17.97 5.41
N ILE A 47 6.01 16.91 4.73
CA ILE A 47 7.04 16.00 5.25
C ILE A 47 8.09 15.81 4.16
N ALA A 48 9.07 16.71 4.15
CA ALA A 48 10.31 16.49 3.39
C ALA A 48 11.28 15.72 4.29
N VAL A 49 11.25 14.39 4.23
CA VAL A 49 12.34 13.57 4.78
C VAL A 49 13.43 13.49 3.71
N ARG A 50 14.44 14.35 3.85
CA ARG A 50 15.70 14.26 3.12
C ARG A 50 16.66 13.40 3.94
N THR A 51 17.32 12.47 3.26
CA THR A 51 18.33 11.51 3.74
C THR A 51 19.39 12.11 4.69
N PRO A 52 20.00 11.29 5.56
CA PRO A 52 20.72 11.73 6.76
C PRO A 52 22.10 12.30 6.42
N GLY A 53 22.31 13.54 6.82
CA GLY A 53 23.62 14.17 6.93
C GLY A 53 23.52 15.24 7.99
N ASP A 54 23.96 14.91 9.20
CA ASP A 54 24.28 15.75 10.35
C ASP A 54 23.47 17.04 10.65
N ASN A 55 22.99 17.12 11.91
CA ASN A 55 22.49 18.31 12.65
C ASN A 55 20.98 18.46 12.95
N ILE A 56 20.21 17.36 13.08
CA ILE A 56 18.86 17.42 13.70
C ILE A 56 18.96 17.20 15.22
N LYS A 57 19.79 17.98 15.91
CA LYS A 57 19.69 18.13 17.38
C LYS A 57 19.24 19.52 17.81
N ASN A 58 19.25 20.50 16.90
CA ASN A 58 19.16 21.92 17.30
C ASN A 58 18.02 22.69 16.61
N LYS A 59 17.13 22.01 15.88
CA LYS A 59 16.06 22.66 15.08
C LYS A 59 14.66 22.09 15.35
N ILE A 60 14.41 21.64 16.59
CA ILE A 60 13.07 21.31 17.10
C ILE A 60 12.76 22.16 18.34
N LEU A 61 13.04 23.46 18.24
CA LEU A 61 12.51 24.48 19.15
C LEU A 61 12.23 25.71 18.28
N ARG A 62 11.05 26.30 18.44
CA ARG A 62 10.43 27.36 17.64
C ARG A 62 9.50 26.88 16.53
N TYR A 63 8.40 26.24 16.92
CA TYR A 63 7.08 26.62 16.43
C TYR A 63 6.08 26.29 17.54
N GLU A 64 6.04 27.18 18.52
CA GLU A 64 4.96 27.27 19.50
C GLU A 64 4.29 28.60 19.22
N GLU A 65 3.11 28.59 18.56
CA GLU A 65 2.03 29.52 18.90
C GLU A 65 0.68 29.03 18.35
N ASN A 66 -0.13 28.51 19.28
CA ASN A 66 -1.59 28.60 19.30
C ASN A 66 -2.42 27.94 18.17
N SER A 67 -2.46 26.61 18.14
CA SER A 67 -3.67 25.82 17.86
C SER A 67 -3.47 24.45 18.51
N GLY A 68 -4.46 23.92 19.24
CA GLY A 68 -4.32 22.71 20.08
C GLY A 68 -3.43 21.62 19.48
N SER A 69 -2.43 21.20 20.24
CA SER A 69 -1.41 20.23 19.84
C SER A 69 -2.02 18.87 19.52
N ILE A 70 -2.36 18.62 18.25
CA ILE A 70 -2.43 17.25 17.75
C ILE A 70 -0.96 16.85 17.56
N SER A 71 -0.39 16.12 18.52
CA SER A 71 0.92 15.51 18.33
C SER A 71 0.78 14.39 17.30
N LEU A 72 0.86 14.73 16.01
CA LEU A 72 1.11 13.81 14.92
C LEU A 72 2.59 13.34 15.00
N SER A 73 2.98 12.76 16.13
CA SER A 73 4.28 12.12 16.29
C SER A 73 4.11 10.66 15.87
N ALA A 74 4.23 10.40 14.57
CA ALA A 74 4.45 9.04 14.11
C ALA A 74 5.95 8.75 14.27
N ASP A 75 6.28 7.68 14.98
CA ASP A 75 7.66 7.27 15.19
C ASP A 75 8.18 6.62 13.90
N MET A 76 9.32 7.11 13.39
CA MET A 76 9.95 6.50 12.23
C MET A 76 10.63 5.20 12.67
N VAL A 77 10.19 4.07 12.11
CA VAL A 77 10.64 2.74 12.52
C VAL A 77 11.44 2.04 11.43
N SER A 78 12.39 1.21 11.84
CA SER A 78 13.11 0.26 10.99
C SER A 78 12.41 -1.10 10.97
N CYS A 79 12.84 -2.01 10.09
CA CYS A 79 12.32 -3.37 10.05
C CYS A 79 12.59 -4.12 11.37
N GLU A 80 13.75 -3.87 11.98
CA GLU A 80 14.18 -4.50 13.23
C GLU A 80 13.30 -4.04 14.42
N ASP A 81 12.83 -2.80 14.42
CA ASP A 81 11.90 -2.29 15.43
C ASP A 81 10.53 -3.00 15.38
N LEU A 82 10.15 -3.49 14.20
CA LEU A 82 8.98 -4.36 14.02
C LEU A 82 9.30 -5.84 14.27
N GLN A 83 10.44 -6.16 14.89
CA GLN A 83 10.90 -7.54 15.11
C GLN A 83 11.03 -8.34 13.80
N GLY A 84 11.20 -7.63 12.68
CA GLY A 84 11.40 -8.21 11.36
C GLY A 84 12.85 -8.54 11.08
N VAL A 85 13.07 -9.34 10.03
CA VAL A 85 14.39 -9.66 9.51
C VAL A 85 14.57 -8.97 8.16
N GLY A 86 15.68 -8.24 8.00
CA GLY A 86 16.02 -7.52 6.78
C GLY A 86 15.88 -6.00 6.92
N SER A 87 15.44 -5.32 5.86
CA SER A 87 15.29 -3.86 5.82
C SER A 87 14.16 -3.45 4.87
N PHE A 88 13.54 -2.30 5.10
CA PHE A 88 12.54 -1.72 4.21
C PHE A 88 13.10 -1.33 2.84
N ASP A 89 14.42 -1.16 2.68
CA ASP A 89 15.04 -0.89 1.38
C ASP A 89 15.25 -2.15 0.53
N THR A 90 15.25 -3.33 1.15
CA THR A 90 15.40 -4.61 0.46
C THR A 90 14.13 -5.44 0.59
N THR A 91 14.03 -6.26 1.62
CA THR A 91 12.82 -7.00 1.99
C THR A 91 12.80 -7.12 3.50
N CYS A 92 11.74 -6.58 4.11
CA CYS A 92 11.46 -6.74 5.52
C CYS A 92 10.50 -7.92 5.70
N LEU A 93 10.96 -8.96 6.38
CA LEU A 93 10.16 -10.15 6.65
C LEU A 93 9.69 -10.15 8.11
N LEU A 94 8.37 -10.10 8.33
CA LEU A 94 7.78 -10.23 9.66
C LEU A 94 7.34 -11.67 9.91
N SER A 95 7.93 -12.29 10.93
CA SER A 95 7.65 -13.68 11.33
C SER A 95 6.95 -13.82 12.67
N SER A 96 6.78 -12.72 13.41
CA SER A 96 6.15 -12.67 14.72
C SER A 96 5.13 -11.54 14.83
N ASN A 97 4.14 -11.73 15.70
CA ASN A 97 3.15 -10.70 15.98
C ASN A 97 3.79 -9.47 16.62
N VAL A 98 3.41 -8.29 16.14
CA VAL A 98 3.91 -6.99 16.60
C VAL A 98 2.77 -6.23 17.25
N TYR A 99 2.98 -5.80 18.49
CA TYR A 99 2.03 -4.96 19.23
C TYR A 99 2.65 -3.58 19.43
N LEU A 100 2.09 -2.58 18.77
CA LEU A 100 2.59 -1.22 18.76
C LEU A 100 1.94 -0.39 19.88
N SER A 101 2.73 0.47 20.50
CA SER A 101 2.29 1.40 21.55
C SER A 101 2.14 2.84 21.07
N SER A 102 2.50 3.13 19.82
CA SER A 102 2.43 4.46 19.21
C SER A 102 2.18 4.32 17.71
N SER A 103 1.79 5.43 17.08
CA SER A 103 1.70 5.53 15.62
C SER A 103 3.08 5.38 15.00
N ILE A 104 3.17 4.66 13.88
CA ILE A 104 4.44 4.39 13.22
C ILE A 104 4.44 4.87 11.76
N TYR A 105 5.64 5.21 11.29
CA TYR A 105 5.92 5.51 9.90
C TYR A 105 7.11 4.68 9.42
N ALA A 106 6.88 3.81 8.43
CA ALA A 106 7.92 3.03 7.77
C ALA A 106 8.16 3.57 6.36
N LEU A 107 9.44 3.73 5.99
CA LEU A 107 9.87 4.22 4.68
C LEU A 107 10.94 3.29 4.11
N GLY A 108 10.86 2.99 2.81
CA GLY A 108 11.92 2.25 2.12
C GLY A 108 11.67 2.01 0.63
N ALA A 109 12.72 1.62 -0.08
CA ALA A 109 12.66 1.32 -1.51
C ALA A 109 12.15 -0.10 -1.84
N GLY A 110 12.15 -1.00 -0.88
CA GLY A 110 11.95 -2.44 -1.05
C GLY A 110 10.58 -2.94 -0.63
N ASN A 111 10.55 -4.18 -0.12
CA ASN A 111 9.32 -4.94 0.12
C ASN A 111 9.02 -5.13 1.62
N LEU A 112 7.76 -5.37 1.94
CA LEU A 112 7.32 -5.87 3.24
C LEU A 112 6.53 -7.16 3.06
N GLU A 113 6.99 -8.24 3.69
CA GLU A 113 6.30 -9.52 3.71
C GLU A 113 5.91 -9.88 5.14
N ILE A 114 4.61 -9.88 5.41
CA ILE A 114 4.02 -10.36 6.65
C ILE A 114 3.69 -11.83 6.46
N LEU A 115 4.35 -12.72 7.21
CA LEU A 115 4.13 -14.16 7.07
C LEU A 115 2.71 -14.59 7.49
N PRO A 116 2.27 -15.80 7.10
CA PRO A 116 0.99 -16.33 7.54
C PRO A 116 0.83 -16.33 9.07
N HIS A 117 -0.39 -16.06 9.55
CA HIS A 117 -0.73 -15.95 10.97
C HIS A 117 0.01 -14.84 11.75
N VAL A 118 0.68 -13.91 11.07
CA VAL A 118 1.36 -12.78 11.70
C VAL A 118 0.49 -11.53 11.67
N SER A 119 0.42 -10.85 12.82
CA SER A 119 -0.41 -9.66 13.02
C SER A 119 0.43 -8.45 13.43
N ILE A 120 0.20 -7.29 12.81
CA ILE A 120 0.65 -6.00 13.31
C ILE A 120 -0.56 -5.30 13.93
N ALA A 121 -0.55 -5.08 15.23
CA ALA A 121 -1.69 -4.51 15.95
C ALA A 121 -1.27 -3.29 16.76
N CYS A 122 -2.02 -2.19 16.60
CA CYS A 122 -1.92 -1.02 17.44
C CYS A 122 -3.30 -0.73 18.08
N PRO A 123 -3.58 -1.31 19.26
CA PRO A 123 -4.90 -1.25 19.90
C PRO A 123 -5.16 0.08 20.64
N ILE A 124 -4.60 1.19 20.17
CA ILE A 124 -4.70 2.51 20.81
C ILE A 124 -5.57 3.43 19.97
N LYS A 125 -6.39 4.26 20.63
CA LYS A 125 -7.19 5.30 19.98
C LYS A 125 -6.31 6.19 19.11
N ASP A 126 -6.75 6.42 17.88
CA ASP A 126 -6.06 7.26 16.89
C ASP A 126 -4.64 6.79 16.51
N CYS A 127 -4.28 5.53 16.81
CA CYS A 127 -3.01 4.99 16.34
C CYS A 127 -3.02 4.79 14.82
N SER A 128 -1.99 5.31 14.15
CA SER A 128 -1.83 5.19 12.71
C SER A 128 -0.63 4.34 12.34
N ILE A 129 -0.83 3.41 11.41
CA ILE A 129 0.25 2.65 10.76
C ILE A 129 0.39 3.19 9.34
N SER A 130 1.52 3.82 9.05
CA SER A 130 1.83 4.36 7.73
C SER A 130 3.02 3.63 7.13
N LEU A 131 2.80 2.93 6.02
CA LEU A 131 3.81 2.19 5.27
C LEU A 131 4.00 2.88 3.92
N ASN A 132 5.18 3.41 3.67
CA ASN A 132 5.55 4.03 2.40
C ASN A 132 6.73 3.28 1.79
N LEU A 133 6.40 2.32 0.93
CA LEU A 133 7.37 1.41 0.32
C LEU A 133 7.30 1.54 -1.19
N SER A 134 8.44 1.61 -1.87
CA SER A 134 8.43 1.63 -3.35
C SER A 134 8.12 0.26 -3.95
N GLY A 135 8.41 -0.82 -3.22
CA GLY A 135 8.20 -2.20 -3.66
C GLY A 135 6.82 -2.76 -3.31
N ASN A 136 6.79 -4.06 -3.02
CA ASN A 136 5.58 -4.84 -2.81
C ASN A 136 5.29 -5.02 -1.32
N VAL A 137 4.02 -4.91 -0.93
CA VAL A 137 3.53 -5.28 0.39
C VAL A 137 2.72 -6.57 0.26
N LYS A 138 3.04 -7.57 1.07
CA LYS A 138 2.39 -8.88 1.04
C LYS A 138 1.95 -9.29 2.44
N LEU A 139 0.66 -9.56 2.57
CA LEU A 139 0.07 -10.19 3.74
C LEU A 139 -0.10 -11.68 3.45
N GLY A 140 0.47 -12.53 4.29
CA GLY A 140 0.27 -13.97 4.25
C GLY A 140 -1.18 -14.36 4.56
N SER A 141 -1.51 -15.64 4.45
CA SER A 141 -2.83 -16.13 4.87
C SER A 141 -3.03 -15.92 6.37
N ASP A 142 -4.25 -15.55 6.77
CA ASP A 142 -4.61 -15.30 8.17
C ASP A 142 -3.76 -14.20 8.85
N ALA A 143 -3.06 -13.37 8.09
CA ALA A 143 -2.33 -12.21 8.59
C ALA A 143 -3.28 -11.04 8.88
N ALA A 144 -2.92 -10.16 9.81
CA ALA A 144 -3.76 -9.02 10.15
C ALA A 144 -2.97 -7.72 10.36
N ILE A 145 -3.49 -6.61 9.84
CA ILE A 145 -3.05 -5.27 10.23
C ILE A 145 -4.22 -4.60 10.93
N ILE A 146 -4.05 -4.23 12.20
CA ILE A 146 -5.10 -3.68 13.05
C ILE A 146 -4.63 -2.35 13.63
N ALA A 147 -5.29 -1.24 13.29
CA ALA A 147 -4.96 0.07 13.85
C ALA A 147 -6.14 1.05 13.74
N GLY A 148 -6.01 2.23 14.35
CA GLY A 148 -6.97 3.34 14.17
C GLY A 148 -7.07 3.80 12.72
N SER A 149 -5.92 3.95 12.08
CA SER A 149 -5.78 4.30 10.67
C SER A 149 -4.64 3.50 10.05
N VAL A 150 -4.80 3.07 8.81
CA VAL A 150 -3.77 2.34 8.06
C VAL A 150 -3.61 3.00 6.70
N VAL A 151 -2.39 3.40 6.38
CA VAL A 151 -2.02 3.99 5.09
C VAL A 151 -0.91 3.14 4.49
N ILE A 152 -1.14 2.57 3.31
CA ILE A 152 -0.17 1.75 2.59
C ILE A 152 0.04 2.36 1.21
N ALA A 153 1.21 2.98 1.01
CA ALA A 153 1.72 3.36 -0.30
C ALA A 153 2.74 2.30 -0.73
N ALA A 154 2.41 1.57 -1.79
CA ALA A 154 3.20 0.46 -2.33
C ALA A 154 3.01 0.37 -3.86
N HIS A 155 3.97 -0.22 -4.57
CA HIS A 155 3.79 -0.55 -5.99
C HIS A 155 2.70 -1.60 -6.18
N SER A 156 2.65 -2.59 -5.29
CA SER A 156 1.55 -3.56 -5.25
C SER A 156 1.28 -4.01 -3.83
N LEU A 157 0.01 -4.20 -3.50
CA LEU A 157 -0.44 -4.83 -2.27
C LEU A 157 -1.05 -6.20 -2.60
N SER A 158 -0.58 -7.25 -1.93
CA SER A 158 -1.14 -8.60 -2.03
C SER A 158 -1.63 -9.05 -0.67
N VAL A 159 -2.87 -9.55 -0.63
CA VAL A 159 -3.60 -9.88 0.59
C VAL A 159 -3.97 -11.35 0.53
N GLY A 160 -3.37 -12.15 1.41
CA GLY A 160 -3.56 -13.59 1.48
C GLY A 160 -4.97 -14.01 1.90
N HIS A 161 -5.26 -15.30 1.76
CA HIS A 161 -6.56 -15.85 2.16
C HIS A 161 -6.83 -15.61 3.66
N ASN A 162 -8.07 -15.22 4.00
CA ASN A 162 -8.50 -14.92 5.38
C ASN A 162 -7.64 -13.87 6.11
N SER A 163 -6.84 -13.09 5.38
CA SER A 163 -6.10 -11.97 5.95
C SER A 163 -6.96 -10.71 5.99
N SER A 164 -6.64 -9.79 6.89
CA SER A 164 -7.45 -8.59 7.10
C SER A 164 -6.62 -7.33 7.33
N ILE A 165 -7.14 -6.20 6.85
CA ILE A 165 -6.67 -4.87 7.21
C ILE A 165 -7.85 -4.20 7.90
N SER A 166 -7.79 -4.16 9.22
CA SER A 166 -8.87 -3.66 10.08
C SER A 166 -8.49 -2.28 10.60
N THR A 167 -9.16 -1.26 10.08
CA THR A 167 -9.12 0.07 10.68
C THR A 167 -10.17 0.12 11.78
N THR A 168 -9.76 -0.17 13.01
CA THR A 168 -10.61 0.08 14.17
C THR A 168 -10.60 1.59 14.39
N SER A 169 -11.43 2.31 13.64
CA SER A 169 -11.77 3.68 13.99
C SER A 169 -12.39 3.58 15.37
N LEU A 170 -11.57 3.79 16.41
CA LEU A 170 -12.01 3.87 17.78
C LEU A 170 -12.69 5.24 17.93
N GLY A 171 -13.69 5.54 17.08
CA GLY A 171 -14.45 6.79 17.03
C GLY A 171 -15.25 7.07 18.31
N GLY A 172 -15.02 6.29 19.36
CA GLY A 172 -15.74 6.31 20.61
C GLY A 172 -17.14 5.74 20.44
N ASN A 173 -17.86 5.68 21.56
CA ASN A 173 -19.29 5.45 21.49
C ASN A 173 -19.94 6.63 20.76
N PRO A 174 -20.98 6.39 19.93
CA PRO A 174 -21.77 7.48 19.35
C PRO A 174 -22.25 8.43 20.47
N PRO A 175 -22.28 9.75 20.23
CA PRO A 175 -22.80 10.71 21.21
C PRO A 175 -24.22 10.30 21.65
N ALA A 176 -24.59 10.52 22.91
CA ALA A 176 -25.90 10.10 23.44
C ALA A 176 -27.11 10.63 22.63
N GLN A 177 -26.92 11.69 21.84
CA GLN A 177 -27.94 12.36 21.04
C GLN A 177 -28.16 11.75 19.64
N THR A 178 -27.38 10.75 19.21
CA THR A 178 -27.57 10.12 17.87
C THR A 178 -28.36 8.81 17.91
N SER A 179 -28.83 8.38 19.09
CA SER A 179 -29.79 7.28 19.21
C SER A 179 -31.21 7.81 19.03
N GLY A 180 -31.60 8.04 17.78
CA GLY A 180 -33.01 8.31 17.46
C GLY A 180 -33.84 7.04 17.62
N THR A 181 -34.58 6.91 18.72
CA THR A 181 -35.66 5.92 18.81
C THR A 181 -36.79 6.40 17.89
N PRO A 182 -37.20 5.63 16.86
CA PRO A 182 -38.32 6.04 16.01
C PRO A 182 -39.60 6.10 16.86
N VAL A 183 -40.20 7.28 16.93
CA VAL A 183 -41.52 7.50 17.53
C VAL A 183 -42.53 7.64 16.40
N GLY A 184 -43.61 6.85 16.42
CA GLY A 184 -44.65 6.90 15.40
C GLY A 184 -45.42 5.59 15.17
N PHE A 185 -45.89 4.94 16.24
CA PHE A 185 -46.99 3.98 16.12
C PHE A 185 -48.23 4.58 16.79
N GLU A 186 -49.07 5.24 16.00
CA GLU A 186 -50.51 5.40 16.26
C GLU A 186 -51.28 5.14 14.97
#